data_AF-L1P5Y0-F1
#
_entry.id   AF-L1P5Y0-F1
#
_cell.length_a   1.000
_cell.length_b   1.000
_cell.length_c   1.000
_cell.angle_alpha   90.00
_cell.angle_beta   90.00
_cell.angle_gamma   90.00
#
_symmetry.space_group_name_H-M   'P 1'
#
loop_
_entity.id
_entity.type
_entity.pdbx_description
1 polymer ?
#
loop_
_entity_poly.entity_id
_entity_poly.type
_entity_poly.pdbx_seq_one_letter_code
_entity_poly.pdbx_strand_id
1 'polypeptide(L)'
;MMTFISIDIIKDIDFLKTNLKCKLGIPPTQLQEGGLVRIDFKISDRYKVEVPSGNEFGTNDLWLPGGKLPNGKLEAIIKTEGMVKDIDYTIKDIY
;
A
#
# COMPACT_ATOMS: atom_id res chain seq x y z
N MET A 1 -13.91 -2.99 -12.69
CA MET A 1 -12.59 -2.36 -12.60
C MET A 1 -12.07 -2.67 -11.21
N MET A 2 -11.03 -3.50 -11.10
CA MET A 2 -10.52 -4.03 -9.83
C MET A 2 -9.42 -3.08 -9.34
N THR A 3 -9.56 -2.49 -8.16
CA THR A 3 -8.61 -1.50 -7.63
C THR A 3 -7.75 -2.18 -6.58
N PHE A 4 -6.48 -2.43 -6.89
CA PHE A 4 -5.52 -2.96 -5.93
C PHE A 4 -4.77 -1.80 -5.27
N ILE A 5 -4.71 -1.80 -3.94
CA ILE A 5 -3.89 -0.88 -3.16
C ILE A 5 -2.73 -1.73 -2.64
N SER A 6 -1.49 -1.42 -3.03
CA SER A 6 -0.31 -1.99 -2.38
C SER A 6 -0.26 -1.46 -0.95
N ILE A 7 -0.25 -2.38 0.02
CA ILE A 7 -0.20 -2.04 1.44
C ILE A 7 1.19 -2.36 1.93
N ASP A 8 1.95 -1.31 2.20
CA ASP A 8 3.12 -1.41 3.05
C ASP A 8 2.67 -1.50 4.51
N ILE A 9 3.05 -2.58 5.20
CA ILE A 9 2.86 -2.70 6.65
C ILE A 9 3.90 -1.81 7.34
N ILE A 10 3.60 -0.52 7.46
CA ILE A 10 4.51 0.46 8.05
C ILE A 10 4.05 0.78 9.48
N LYS A 11 4.84 0.33 10.45
CA LYS A 11 4.62 0.62 11.87
C LYS A 11 5.07 2.02 12.30
N ASP A 12 5.89 2.71 11.49
CA ASP A 12 6.48 4.01 11.84
C ASP A 12 6.06 5.14 10.90
N ILE A 13 5.15 6.00 11.38
CA ILE A 13 4.61 7.16 10.64
C ILE A 13 5.61 8.32 10.59
N ASP A 14 6.39 8.54 11.65
CA ASP A 14 7.36 9.64 11.67
C ASP A 14 8.58 9.38 10.79
N PHE A 15 8.88 8.11 10.51
CA PHE A 15 9.92 7.72 9.56
C PHE A 15 9.50 7.98 8.09
N LEU A 16 8.20 7.93 7.79
CA LEU A 16 7.66 8.20 6.45
C LEU A 16 7.83 9.65 6.02
N LYS A 17 7.70 10.59 6.97
CA LYS A 17 7.83 12.04 6.73
C LYS A 17 9.18 12.44 6.15
N THR A 18 10.25 11.66 6.41
CA THR A 18 11.62 12.01 6.01
C THR A 18 12.16 11.21 4.83
N ASN A 19 11.61 10.03 4.51
CA ASN A 19 12.21 9.07 3.57
C ASN A 19 11.21 8.30 2.69
N LEU A 20 10.10 8.95 2.31
CA LEU A 20 8.99 8.35 1.56
C LEU A 20 9.41 7.64 0.25
N LYS A 21 10.42 8.19 -0.46
CA LYS A 21 10.75 7.79 -1.84
C LYS A 21 11.52 6.47 -1.93
N CYS A 22 12.56 6.29 -1.11
CA CYS A 22 13.43 5.10 -1.18
C CYS A 22 12.81 3.86 -0.53
N LYS A 23 11.78 4.03 0.30
CA LYS A 23 11.28 2.94 1.16
C LYS A 23 9.95 2.32 0.74
N LEU A 24 9.22 2.92 -0.19
CA LEU A 24 7.92 2.43 -0.68
C LEU A 24 7.98 1.85 -2.10
N GLY A 25 9.14 1.92 -2.77
CA GLY A 25 9.22 1.48 -4.18
C GLY A 25 8.39 2.33 -5.16
N ILE A 26 7.97 3.53 -4.75
CA ILE A 26 7.15 4.44 -5.56
C ILE A 26 8.08 5.38 -6.35
N PRO A 27 8.01 5.42 -7.69
CA PRO A 27 8.81 6.34 -8.48
C PRO A 27 8.41 7.81 -8.22
N PRO A 28 9.36 8.77 -8.28
CA PRO A 28 9.08 10.18 -7.98
C PRO A 28 7.94 10.79 -8.80
N THR A 29 7.76 10.35 -10.04
CA THR A 29 6.71 10.81 -10.95
C THR A 29 5.30 10.43 -10.47
N GLN A 30 5.16 9.31 -9.76
CA GLN A 30 3.88 8.85 -9.23
C GLN A 30 3.42 9.65 -7.99
N LEU A 31 4.30 10.47 -7.41
CA LEU A 31 4.00 11.34 -6.26
C LEU A 31 3.83 12.83 -6.64
N GLN A 32 3.98 13.19 -7.92
CA GLN A 32 4.00 14.60 -8.34
C GLN A 32 2.61 15.24 -8.45
N GLU A 33 1.56 14.44 -8.65
CA GLU A 33 0.20 14.92 -8.82
C GLU A 33 -0.76 14.12 -7.92
N GLY A 34 -0.93 14.55 -6.66
CA GLY A 34 -1.87 13.95 -5.72
C GLY A 34 -1.61 14.30 -4.25
N GLY A 35 -2.62 14.11 -3.41
CA GLY A 35 -2.46 14.12 -1.95
C GLY A 35 -1.98 12.77 -1.43
N LEU A 36 -1.24 12.75 -0.32
CA LEU A 36 -0.87 11.50 0.35
C LEU A 36 -1.87 11.20 1.45
N VAL A 37 -2.43 10.00 1.41
CA VAL A 37 -3.32 9.50 2.45
C VAL A 37 -2.75 8.25 3.10
N ARG A 38 -3.04 8.09 4.39
CA ARG A 38 -2.84 6.85 5.12
C ARG A 38 -4.17 6.12 5.20
N ILE A 39 -4.16 4.85 4.80
CA ILE A 39 -5.30 3.96 4.95
C ILE A 39 -4.98 2.95 6.05
N ASP A 40 -5.76 2.96 7.11
CA ASP A 40 -5.68 1.96 8.19
C ASP A 40 -6.80 0.93 7.99
N PHE A 41 -6.46 -0.32 7.68
CA PHE A 41 -7.42 -1.43 7.54
C PHE A 41 -7.70 -2.10 8.88
N LYS A 42 -8.97 -2.39 9.16
CA LYS A 42 -9.38 -3.23 10.30
C LYS A 42 -9.36 -4.69 9.86
N ILE A 43 -8.40 -5.44 10.37
CA ILE A 43 -8.24 -6.85 10.06
C ILE A 43 -9.47 -7.63 10.56
N SER A 44 -10.09 -8.36 9.64
CA SER A 44 -11.15 -9.33 9.93
C SER A 44 -10.99 -10.53 9.01
N ASP A 45 -11.69 -11.62 9.33
CA ASP A 45 -11.75 -12.84 8.51
C ASP A 45 -12.42 -12.64 7.14
N ARG A 46 -13.15 -11.54 6.96
CA ARG A 46 -13.84 -11.18 5.72
C ARG A 46 -12.90 -10.82 4.57
N TYR A 47 -11.70 -10.33 4.88
CA TYR A 47 -10.76 -9.83 3.88
C TYR A 47 -9.42 -10.53 4.00
N LYS A 48 -8.96 -11.13 2.91
CA LYS A 48 -7.69 -11.86 2.88
C LYS A 48 -6.56 -10.93 2.46
N VAL A 49 -5.48 -11.01 3.22
CA VAL A 49 -4.18 -10.45 2.85
C VAL A 49 -3.44 -11.51 2.05
N GLU A 50 -3.02 -11.16 0.83
CA GLU A 50 -2.37 -12.08 -0.11
C GLU A 50 -1.00 -11.55 -0.51
N VAL A 51 -0.12 -12.44 -0.97
CA VAL A 51 1.18 -12.05 -1.54
C VAL A 51 0.94 -11.51 -2.96
N PRO A 52 1.50 -10.35 -3.34
CA PRO A 52 1.36 -9.81 -4.69
C PRO A 52 1.93 -10.77 -5.74
N SER A 53 1.25 -10.84 -6.88
CA SER A 53 1.62 -11.68 -8.03
C SER A 53 2.43 -10.92 -9.09
N GLY A 54 2.42 -9.59 -9.05
CA GLY A 54 3.01 -8.73 -10.08
C GLY A 54 2.08 -8.48 -11.27
N ASN A 55 0.83 -8.94 -11.20
CA ASN A 55 -0.21 -8.66 -12.20
C ASN A 55 -1.27 -7.68 -11.66
N GLU A 56 -0.97 -7.02 -10.53
CA GLU A 56 -1.84 -6.03 -9.92
C GLU A 56 -1.70 -4.66 -10.61
N PHE A 57 -2.75 -3.86 -10.50
CA PHE A 57 -2.68 -2.47 -10.93
C PHE A 57 -1.67 -1.71 -10.06
N GLY A 58 -0.70 -1.06 -10.69
CA GLY A 58 0.38 -0.33 -10.00
C GLY A 58 1.70 -1.10 -9.88
N THR A 59 1.78 -2.35 -10.36
CA THR A 59 3.06 -3.04 -10.54
C THR A 59 3.96 -2.26 -11.51
N ASN A 60 5.24 -2.15 -11.16
CA ASN A 60 6.26 -1.46 -11.95
C ASN A 60 7.57 -2.28 -11.96
N ASP A 61 8.60 -1.78 -12.65
CA ASP A 61 9.90 -2.46 -12.80
C ASP A 61 10.67 -2.69 -11.49
N LEU A 62 10.23 -2.10 -10.37
CA LEU A 62 10.80 -2.29 -9.04
C LEU A 62 10.12 -3.41 -8.25
N TRP A 63 9.03 -3.99 -8.75
CA TRP A 63 8.34 -5.08 -8.08
C TRP A 63 9.21 -6.34 -8.01
N LEU A 64 9.15 -7.04 -6.88
CA LEU A 64 9.86 -8.30 -6.66
C LEU A 64 8.89 -9.39 -6.20
N PRO A 65 9.10 -10.65 -6.64
CA PRO A 65 8.29 -11.77 -6.16
C PRO A 65 8.49 -12.05 -4.67
N GLY A 66 7.48 -12.65 -4.05
CA GLY A 66 7.55 -13.12 -2.66
C GLY A 66 7.11 -12.10 -1.60
N GLY A 67 6.40 -11.05 -2.00
CA GLY A 67 5.82 -10.06 -1.09
C GLY A 67 6.89 -9.21 -0.43
N LYS A 68 7.84 -8.72 -1.23
CA LYS A 68 8.96 -7.92 -0.75
C LYS A 68 9.20 -6.71 -1.63
N LEU A 69 9.46 -5.58 -1.00
CA LEU A 69 10.03 -4.42 -1.64
C LEU A 69 11.54 -4.60 -1.92
N PRO A 70 12.14 -3.80 -2.84
CA PRO A 70 13.58 -3.79 -3.08
C PRO A 70 14.47 -3.58 -1.84
N ASN A 71 13.93 -2.99 -0.79
CA ASN A 71 14.62 -2.77 0.48
C ASN A 71 14.45 -3.92 1.49
N GLY A 72 13.81 -5.03 1.10
CA GLY A 72 13.58 -6.21 1.92
C GLY A 72 12.38 -6.13 2.87
N LYS A 73 11.64 -5.02 2.91
CA LYS A 73 10.38 -4.93 3.67
C LYS A 73 9.29 -5.78 3.04
N LEU A 74 8.31 -6.18 3.85
CA LEU A 74 7.17 -6.96 3.40
C LEU A 74 6.13 -6.07 2.71
N GLU A 75 5.62 -6.57 1.60
CA GLU A 75 4.52 -6.00 0.83
C GLU A 75 3.40 -7.05 0.74
N ALA A 76 2.15 -6.59 0.80
CA ALA A 76 0.98 -7.44 0.63
C ALA A 76 -0.14 -6.72 -0.13
N ILE A 77 -1.07 -7.50 -0.65
CA ILE A 77 -2.29 -7.00 -1.27
C ILE A 77 -3.50 -7.32 -0.38
N ILE A 78 -4.47 -6.42 -0.37
CA ILE A 78 -5.81 -6.69 0.12
C ILE A 78 -6.81 -6.31 -0.97
N LYS A 79 -7.81 -7.15 -1.15
CA LYS A 79 -8.95 -6.85 -2.03
C LYS A 79 -9.89 -5.92 -1.30
N THR A 80 -10.21 -4.78 -1.91
CA THR A 80 -11.05 -3.73 -1.29
C THR A 80 -12.51 -3.84 -1.70
N GLU A 81 -12.86 -4.76 -2.60
CA GLU A 81 -14.23 -4.99 -3.03
C GLU A 81 -15.14 -5.32 -1.84
N GLY A 82 -16.21 -4.53 -1.67
CA GLY A 82 -17.17 -4.71 -0.59
C GLY A 82 -16.77 -4.08 0.75
N MET A 83 -15.59 -3.48 0.86
CA MET A 83 -15.21 -2.74 2.07
C MET A 83 -15.98 -1.43 2.24
N VAL A 84 -16.35 -1.11 3.47
CA VAL A 84 -17.04 0.13 3.83
C VAL A 84 -16.12 1.05 4.64
N LYS A 85 -15.97 2.30 4.20
CA LYS A 85 -15.23 3.34 4.93
C LYS A 85 -15.78 3.51 6.36
N ASP A 86 -14.88 3.73 7.32
CA ASP A 86 -15.11 3.87 8.76
C ASP A 86 -15.58 2.58 9.48
N ILE A 87 -16.01 1.57 8.72
CA ILE A 87 -16.30 0.22 9.22
C ILE A 87 -15.07 -0.67 9.07
N ASP A 88 -14.61 -0.88 7.83
CA ASP A 88 -13.53 -1.83 7.49
C ASP A 88 -12.16 -1.15 7.34
N TYR A 89 -12.14 0.14 7.03
CA TYR A 89 -10.90 0.92 6.95
C TYR A 89 -11.15 2.40 7.28
N THR A 90 -10.10 3.11 7.68
CA THR A 90 -10.14 4.57 7.87
C THR A 90 -9.11 5.24 6.97
N ILE A 91 -9.38 6.48 6.57
CA ILE A 91 -8.48 7.31 5.76
C ILE A 91 -8.06 8.51 6.59
N LYS A 92 -6.77 8.83 6.59
CA LYS A 92 -6.21 10.04 7.18
C LYS A 92 -5.34 10.75 6.16
N ASP A 93 -5.62 12.02 5.91
CA ASP A 93 -4.74 12.86 5.10
C ASP A 93 -3.43 13.07 5.85
N ILE A 94 -2.30 12.94 5.14
CA ILE A 94 -0.96 13.12 5.72
C ILE A 94 -0.36 14.48 5.31
N TYR A 95 -1.01 15.21 4.38
CA TYR A 95 -0.66 16.58 3.96
C TYR A 95 -1.90 17.42 3.68
#